data_AF-A0A7X1ZRH8-F1
#
_entry.id   AF-A0A7X1ZRH8-F1
#
_cell.length_a   1.000
_cell.length_b   1.000
_cell.length_c   1.000
_cell.angle_alpha   90.00
_cell.angle_beta   90.00
_cell.angle_gamma   90.00
#
_symmetry.space_group_name_H-M   'P 1'
#
loop_
_entity.id
_entity.type
_entity.pdbx_description
1 polymer ?
#
loop_
_entity_poly.entity_id
_entity_poly.type
_entity_poly.pdbx_seq_one_letter_code
_entity_poly.pdbx_strand_id
1 'polypeptide(L)'
;MKKLLPVPVFWVLAALVLLAASSLSAAPVLVEAYNEKMITIPGDKIDTVTVVELSFSVDTSCYVQFTAGGLTKYLTKMLLELDGNYLFPAATVQGNVALSALIVYTYLITPGEHTVRFKGTSIGGTFAYFYDAYLQALIFLPDTSTNAVAEEPEGGGQPTGNTPSLISKGPYVNVTGATELVDATGRVIENAITEDNKVFISNLPTGTYFARNGERTVVKIVKVQ
;
A
#
# COMPACT_ATOMS: atom_id res chain seq x y z
N MET A 1 -18.70 -43.41 -30.98
CA MET A 1 -19.11 -42.35 -30.02
C MET A 1 -18.26 -42.49 -28.76
N LYS A 2 -17.28 -41.60 -28.53
CA LYS A 2 -16.43 -41.63 -27.32
C LYS A 2 -17.18 -40.95 -26.18
N LYS A 3 -17.45 -41.68 -25.09
CA LYS A 3 -18.02 -41.14 -23.85
C LYS A 3 -16.91 -40.42 -23.08
N LEU A 4 -17.09 -39.13 -22.83
CA LEU A 4 -16.29 -38.35 -21.87
C LEU A 4 -16.64 -38.81 -20.46
N LEU A 5 -15.63 -39.20 -19.68
CA LEU A 5 -15.78 -39.53 -18.26
C LEU A 5 -16.02 -38.25 -17.45
N PRO A 6 -16.87 -38.27 -16.40
CA PRO A 6 -17.11 -37.13 -15.56
C PRO A 6 -15.89 -36.87 -14.68
N VAL A 7 -15.30 -35.67 -14.78
CA VAL A 7 -14.26 -35.22 -13.85
C VAL A 7 -14.92 -35.08 -12.47
N PRO A 8 -14.36 -35.69 -11.40
CA PRO A 8 -14.95 -35.60 -10.08
C PRO A 8 -14.81 -34.17 -9.54
N VAL A 9 -15.95 -33.54 -9.23
CA VAL A 9 -16.11 -32.18 -8.69
C VAL A 9 -15.22 -31.89 -7.47
N PHE A 10 -14.81 -32.93 -6.75
CA PHE A 10 -13.88 -32.83 -5.61
C PHE A 10 -12.48 -32.32 -5.97
N TRP A 11 -11.99 -32.55 -7.19
CA TRP A 11 -10.65 -32.08 -7.60
C TRP A 11 -10.61 -30.58 -7.90
N VAL A 12 -11.72 -30.00 -8.33
CA VAL A 12 -11.81 -28.56 -8.63
C VAL A 12 -11.83 -27.74 -7.34
N LEU A 13 -12.49 -28.23 -6.28
CA LEU A 13 -12.53 -27.57 -4.97
C LEU A 13 -11.20 -27.63 -4.23
N ALA A 14 -10.46 -28.75 -4.32
CA ALA A 14 -9.12 -28.84 -3.74
C ALA A 14 -8.14 -27.89 -4.44
N ALA A 15 -8.22 -27.75 -5.77
CA ALA A 15 -7.40 -26.79 -6.52
C ALA A 15 -7.74 -25.33 -6.18
N LEU A 16 -9.01 -25.00 -5.90
CA LEU A 16 -9.42 -23.66 -5.49
C LEU A 16 -8.95 -23.28 -4.08
N VAL A 17 -8.90 -24.25 -3.15
CA VAL A 17 -8.39 -24.04 -1.79
C VAL A 17 -6.85 -24.02 -1.76
N LEU A 18 -6.18 -24.78 -2.63
CA LEU A 18 -4.72 -24.70 -2.81
C LEU A 18 -4.27 -23.42 -3.52
N LEU A 19 -5.08 -22.84 -4.40
CA LEU A 19 -4.85 -21.50 -4.97
C LEU A 19 -5.11 -20.36 -3.97
N ALA A 20 -5.85 -20.63 -2.88
CA ALA A 20 -6.11 -19.65 -1.82
C ALA A 20 -5.06 -19.67 -0.69
N ALA A 21 -4.18 -20.68 -0.65
CA ALA A 21 -3.21 -20.87 0.44
C ALA A 21 -1.73 -20.82 0.00
N SER A 22 -1.44 -20.69 -1.30
CA SER A 22 -0.06 -20.53 -1.77
C SER A 22 0.37 -19.06 -1.73
N SER A 23 1.18 -18.75 -0.72
CA SER A 23 2.22 -17.70 -0.68
C SER A 23 1.78 -16.24 -0.81
N LEU A 24 1.16 -15.71 0.25
CA LEU A 24 1.23 -14.29 0.64
C LEU A 24 2.34 -14.14 1.71
N SER A 25 3.61 -14.34 1.36
CA SER A 25 4.73 -14.17 2.31
C SER A 25 5.65 -12.98 2.00
N ALA A 26 5.15 -12.00 1.24
CA ALA A 26 5.64 -10.63 1.28
C ALA A 26 4.67 -9.82 2.16
N ALA A 27 5.17 -9.23 3.25
CA ALA A 27 4.35 -8.33 4.06
C ALA A 27 3.82 -7.19 3.16
N PRO A 28 2.52 -6.87 3.20
CA PRO A 28 1.97 -5.86 2.33
C PRO A 28 2.58 -4.49 2.65
N VAL A 29 2.90 -3.71 1.62
CA VAL A 29 3.49 -2.38 1.76
C VAL A 29 2.37 -1.35 1.83
N LEU A 30 2.33 -0.54 2.88
CA LEU A 30 1.37 0.54 3.05
C LEU A 30 1.98 1.88 2.66
N VAL A 31 1.33 2.61 1.77
CA VAL A 31 1.67 4.00 1.41
C VAL A 31 0.45 4.88 1.62
N GLU A 32 0.65 6.06 2.20
CA GLU A 32 -0.47 6.90 2.65
C GLU A 32 -0.24 8.37 2.32
N ALA A 33 -1.33 9.07 2.01
CA ALA A 33 -1.38 10.50 1.84
C ALA A 33 -2.61 11.07 2.56
N TYR A 34 -2.45 12.26 3.13
CA TYR A 34 -3.46 12.92 3.95
C TYR A 34 -3.63 14.38 3.52
N ASN A 35 -4.85 14.88 3.64
CA ASN A 35 -5.18 16.29 3.51
C ASN A 35 -6.08 16.72 4.67
N GLU A 36 -5.45 17.37 5.65
CA GLU A 36 -6.10 17.86 6.88
C GLU A 36 -6.88 19.16 6.67
N LYS A 37 -6.76 19.79 5.49
CA LYS A 37 -7.45 21.06 5.20
C LYS A 37 -8.84 20.81 4.66
N MET A 38 -9.74 21.75 4.95
CA MET A 38 -11.05 21.79 4.29
C MET A 38 -10.88 22.07 2.80
N ILE A 39 -11.39 21.18 1.96
CA ILE A 39 -11.54 21.42 0.52
C ILE A 39 -12.98 21.79 0.23
N THR A 40 -13.17 22.90 -0.46
CA THR A 40 -14.49 23.35 -0.94
C THR A 40 -14.60 23.07 -2.43
N ILE A 41 -15.60 22.28 -2.80
CA ILE A 41 -15.98 22.05 -4.19
C ILE A 41 -17.15 22.98 -4.49
N PRO A 42 -16.97 23.98 -5.35
CA PRO A 42 -18.03 24.93 -5.64
C PRO A 42 -19.17 24.25 -6.43
N GLY A 43 -20.40 24.72 -6.21
CA GLY A 43 -21.60 24.11 -6.81
C GLY A 43 -21.85 24.52 -8.26
N ASP A 44 -21.27 25.63 -8.70
CA ASP A 44 -21.41 26.19 -10.05
C ASP A 44 -20.42 25.60 -11.06
N LYS A 45 -19.53 24.70 -10.62
CA LYS A 45 -18.57 24.01 -11.49
C LYS A 45 -18.83 22.51 -11.48
N ILE A 46 -18.96 21.92 -12.67
CA ILE A 46 -19.01 20.46 -12.89
C ILE A 46 -17.58 19.87 -12.82
N ASP A 47 -16.64 20.56 -12.18
CA ASP A 47 -15.26 20.13 -12.15
C ASP A 47 -15.06 19.09 -11.05
N THR A 48 -14.41 17.99 -11.42
CA THR A 48 -13.95 16.98 -10.48
C THR A 48 -12.63 17.46 -9.87
N VAL A 49 -12.60 17.64 -8.55
CA VAL A 49 -11.44 18.15 -7.81
C VAL A 49 -10.62 17.00 -7.25
N THR A 50 -9.29 17.09 -7.31
CA THR A 50 -8.39 16.20 -6.57
C THR A 50 -8.42 16.57 -5.10
N VAL A 51 -8.88 15.64 -4.26
CA VAL A 51 -8.95 15.80 -2.80
C VAL A 51 -7.62 15.39 -2.17
N VAL A 52 -7.13 14.21 -2.55
CA VAL A 52 -5.82 13.66 -2.15
C VAL A 52 -5.18 12.99 -3.37
N GLU A 53 -3.87 13.11 -3.50
CA GLU A 53 -3.08 12.41 -4.51
C GLU A 53 -2.00 11.60 -3.81
N LEU A 54 -1.76 10.40 -4.33
CA LEU A 54 -0.72 9.50 -3.88
C LEU A 54 0.00 8.93 -5.11
N SER A 55 1.33 8.97 -5.08
CA SER A 55 2.17 8.38 -6.12
C SER A 55 3.10 7.33 -5.52
N PHE A 56 3.26 6.21 -6.20
CA PHE A 56 4.13 5.11 -5.80
C PHE A 56 4.60 4.34 -7.04
N SER A 57 5.61 3.49 -6.89
CA SER A 57 6.08 2.64 -7.97
C SER A 57 6.16 1.19 -7.54
N VAL A 58 5.97 0.28 -8.50
CA VAL A 58 6.13 -1.16 -8.29
C VAL A 58 6.91 -1.78 -9.45
N ASP A 59 7.77 -2.74 -9.13
CA ASP A 59 8.66 -3.37 -10.13
C ASP A 59 8.06 -4.62 -10.77
N THR A 60 6.89 -5.06 -10.29
CA THR A 60 6.19 -6.24 -10.78
C THR A 60 4.68 -6.01 -10.71
N SER A 61 3.92 -6.72 -11.54
CA SER A 61 2.46 -6.68 -11.45
C SER A 61 2.01 -7.21 -10.10
N CYS A 62 1.17 -6.46 -9.40
CA CYS A 62 0.74 -6.78 -8.06
C CYS A 62 -0.69 -6.30 -7.80
N TYR A 63 -1.36 -6.90 -6.82
CA TYR A 63 -2.63 -6.38 -6.35
C TYR A 63 -2.37 -5.22 -5.39
N VAL A 64 -3.17 -4.18 -5.48
CA VAL A 64 -3.18 -3.06 -4.52
C VAL A 64 -4.59 -2.87 -4.02
N GLN A 65 -4.74 -2.76 -2.71
CA GLN A 65 -5.97 -2.28 -2.09
C GLN A 65 -5.85 -0.78 -1.85
N PHE A 66 -6.68 0.01 -2.53
CA PHE A 66 -6.81 1.44 -2.26
C PHE A 66 -7.92 1.67 -1.25
N THR A 67 -7.64 2.47 -0.23
CA THR A 67 -8.62 2.92 0.76
C THR A 67 -8.61 4.43 0.77
N ALA A 68 -9.74 5.05 0.48
CA ALA A 68 -9.86 6.51 0.48
C ALA A 68 -11.09 6.95 1.23
N GLY A 69 -11.00 8.07 1.94
CA GLY A 69 -12.10 8.52 2.76
C GLY A 69 -11.85 9.87 3.41
N GLY A 70 -12.65 10.14 4.43
CA GLY A 70 -12.61 11.36 5.22
C GLY A 70 -14.02 11.73 5.69
N LEU A 71 -14.22 13.01 6.01
CA LEU A 71 -15.54 13.56 6.27
C LEU A 71 -16.00 14.38 5.07
N THR A 72 -17.27 14.23 4.69
CA THR A 72 -17.90 15.01 3.64
C THR A 72 -19.20 15.65 4.13
N LYS A 73 -19.57 16.79 3.54
CA LYS A 73 -20.83 17.49 3.82
C LYS A 73 -21.48 17.90 2.50
N TYR A 74 -22.81 17.89 2.52
CA TYR A 74 -23.71 18.07 1.37
C TYR A 74 -23.65 16.90 0.40
N LEU A 75 -24.17 17.09 -0.81
CA LEU A 75 -24.28 16.06 -1.82
C LEU A 75 -22.97 15.96 -2.62
N THR A 76 -22.23 14.89 -2.39
CA THR A 76 -20.89 14.68 -2.92
C THR A 76 -20.79 13.34 -3.61
N LYS A 77 -20.23 13.33 -4.82
CA LYS A 77 -19.77 12.11 -5.48
C LYS A 77 -18.27 11.97 -5.36
N MET A 78 -17.83 10.76 -5.07
CA MET A 78 -16.47 10.39 -4.75
C MET A 78 -16.05 9.20 -5.59
N LEU A 79 -14.82 9.21 -6.08
CA LEU A 79 -14.26 8.14 -6.89
C LEU A 79 -12.73 8.15 -6.82
N LEU A 80 -12.12 7.07 -7.28
CA LEU A 80 -10.68 7.01 -7.50
C LEU A 80 -10.36 7.18 -8.98
N GLU A 81 -9.26 7.85 -9.26
CA GLU A 81 -8.62 7.89 -10.58
C GLU A 81 -7.24 7.25 -10.43
N LEU A 82 -6.93 6.24 -11.24
CA LEU A 82 -5.62 5.60 -11.31
C LEU A 82 -5.04 5.84 -12.70
N ASP A 83 -3.89 6.50 -12.76
CA ASP A 83 -3.16 6.78 -14.02
C ASP A 83 -4.03 7.44 -15.09
N GLY A 84 -4.90 8.36 -14.66
CA GLY A 84 -5.84 9.07 -15.52
C GLY A 84 -7.13 8.31 -15.86
N ASN A 85 -7.29 7.07 -15.37
CA ASN A 85 -8.49 6.26 -15.58
C ASN A 85 -9.37 6.23 -14.32
N TYR A 86 -10.66 6.55 -14.47
CA TYR A 86 -11.60 6.46 -13.36
C TYR A 86 -11.91 5.00 -13.00
N LEU A 87 -11.75 4.70 -11.71
CA LEU A 87 -12.14 3.42 -11.13
C LEU A 87 -13.61 3.49 -10.71
N PHE A 88 -14.35 2.42 -11.00
CA PHE A 88 -15.76 2.25 -10.66
C PHE A 88 -15.94 1.07 -9.70
N PRO A 89 -16.82 1.17 -8.69
CA PRO A 89 -17.94 2.12 -8.58
C PRO A 89 -17.68 3.42 -7.79
N ALA A 90 -18.14 4.55 -8.31
CA ALA A 90 -18.18 5.81 -7.55
C ALA A 90 -19.21 5.76 -6.41
N ALA A 91 -18.91 6.39 -5.27
CA ALA A 91 -19.82 6.53 -4.14
C ALA A 91 -20.47 7.92 -4.13
N THR A 92 -21.76 7.98 -3.77
CA THR A 92 -22.45 9.25 -3.53
C THR A 92 -22.88 9.30 -2.07
N VAL A 93 -22.51 10.38 -1.38
CA VAL A 93 -22.90 10.64 0.00
C VAL A 93 -23.69 11.93 0.04
N GLN A 94 -24.79 11.94 0.78
CA GLN A 94 -25.67 13.09 0.92
C GLN A 94 -26.00 13.32 2.38
N GLY A 95 -25.72 14.53 2.88
CA GLY A 95 -26.19 14.94 4.20
C GLY A 95 -25.89 16.41 4.50
N ASN A 96 -26.73 17.03 5.32
CA ASN A 96 -26.54 18.42 5.74
C ASN A 96 -25.59 18.56 6.95
N VAL A 97 -25.02 17.45 7.41
CA VAL A 97 -24.01 17.35 8.48
C VAL A 97 -22.75 16.69 7.93
N ALA A 98 -21.64 16.75 8.66
CA ALA A 98 -20.44 16.00 8.29
C ALA A 98 -20.70 14.50 8.44
N LEU A 99 -20.50 13.76 7.34
CA LEU A 99 -20.67 12.32 7.24
C LEU A 99 -19.33 11.68 6.90
N SER A 100 -19.03 10.54 7.52
CA SER A 100 -17.87 9.75 7.13
C SER A 100 -18.11 9.11 5.77
N ALA A 101 -17.09 9.18 4.92
CA ALA A 101 -17.04 8.54 3.63
C ALA A 101 -15.85 7.59 3.57
N LEU A 102 -16.07 6.43 2.95
CA LEU A 102 -15.05 5.42 2.72
C LEU A 102 -15.32 4.76 1.36
N ILE A 103 -14.27 4.63 0.55
CA ILE A 103 -14.26 3.80 -0.64
C ILE A 103 -13.04 2.89 -0.59
N VAL A 104 -13.26 1.61 -0.89
CA VAL A 104 -12.22 0.60 -0.93
C VAL A 104 -12.24 -0.06 -2.31
N TYR A 105 -11.07 -0.19 -2.91
CA TYR A 105 -10.86 -0.87 -4.18
C TYR A 105 -9.74 -1.88 -4.05
N THR A 106 -9.85 -2.99 -4.78
CA THR A 106 -8.71 -3.86 -5.04
C THR A 106 -8.50 -3.90 -6.55
N TYR A 107 -7.28 -3.62 -6.98
CA TYR A 107 -6.94 -3.50 -8.39
C TYR A 107 -5.61 -4.18 -8.69
N LEU A 108 -5.50 -4.83 -9.85
CA LEU A 108 -4.24 -5.37 -10.35
C LEU A 108 -3.53 -4.26 -11.13
N ILE A 109 -2.34 -3.86 -10.66
CA ILE A 109 -1.49 -2.88 -11.37
C ILE A 109 -0.34 -3.59 -12.08
N THR A 110 0.14 -2.98 -13.14
CA THR A 110 1.33 -3.43 -13.89
C THR A 110 2.61 -2.89 -13.24
N PRO A 111 3.82 -3.31 -13.65
CA PRO A 111 5.05 -2.64 -13.23
C PRO A 111 5.07 -1.19 -13.73
N GLY A 112 5.61 -0.28 -12.93
CA GLY A 112 5.77 1.13 -13.29
C GLY A 112 5.49 2.09 -12.15
N GLU A 113 5.46 3.38 -12.49
CA GLU A 113 4.98 4.44 -11.63
C GLU A 113 3.47 4.56 -11.75
N HIS A 114 2.80 4.70 -10.61
CA HIS A 114 1.36 4.84 -10.51
C HIS A 114 1.02 6.08 -9.71
N THR A 115 0.03 6.82 -10.20
CA THR A 115 -0.58 7.92 -9.46
C THR A 115 -2.06 7.63 -9.26
N VAL A 116 -2.45 7.55 -8.00
CA VAL A 116 -3.85 7.41 -7.61
C VAL A 116 -4.34 8.72 -6.99
N ARG A 117 -5.53 9.15 -7.40
CA ARG A 117 -6.16 10.38 -6.94
C ARG A 117 -7.52 10.06 -6.35
N PHE A 118 -7.73 10.49 -5.12
CA PHE A 118 -9.05 10.57 -4.54
C PHE A 118 -9.73 11.82 -5.07
N LYS A 119 -10.82 11.64 -5.80
CA LYS A 119 -11.54 12.69 -6.51
C LYS A 119 -12.91 12.92 -5.88
N GLY A 120 -13.28 14.20 -5.78
CA GLY A 120 -14.59 14.64 -5.33
C GLY A 120 -15.26 15.52 -6.36
N THR A 121 -16.58 15.45 -6.46
CA THR A 121 -17.40 16.38 -7.24
C THR A 121 -18.70 16.68 -6.49
N SER A 122 -19.20 17.90 -6.62
CA SER A 122 -20.52 18.27 -6.13
C SER A 122 -21.59 17.74 -7.09
N ILE A 123 -22.76 17.38 -6.56
CA ILE A 123 -23.91 17.03 -7.40
C ILE A 123 -25.05 18.00 -7.07
N GLY A 124 -25.82 18.39 -8.08
CA GLY A 124 -27.05 19.18 -7.89
C GLY A 124 -26.81 20.68 -7.66
N GLY A 125 -25.70 21.23 -8.15
CA GLY A 125 -25.48 22.68 -8.19
C GLY A 125 -25.15 23.33 -6.84
N THR A 126 -25.00 22.55 -5.77
CA THR A 126 -24.68 23.02 -4.42
C THR A 126 -23.21 22.77 -4.10
N PHE A 127 -22.59 23.57 -3.23
CA PHE A 127 -21.23 23.32 -2.79
C PHE A 127 -21.11 22.02 -1.98
N ALA A 128 -19.96 21.38 -2.05
CA ALA A 128 -19.60 20.21 -1.25
C ALA A 128 -18.30 20.45 -0.50
N TYR A 129 -18.14 19.81 0.66
CA TYR A 129 -16.93 19.92 1.47
C TYR A 129 -16.29 18.55 1.72
N PHE A 130 -14.96 18.55 1.81
CA PHE A 130 -14.16 17.46 2.35
C PHE A 130 -13.31 17.96 3.51
N TYR A 131 -13.17 17.12 4.53
CA TYR A 131 -12.31 17.34 5.69
C TYR A 131 -11.57 16.03 5.99
N ASP A 132 -10.37 16.16 6.55
CA ASP A 132 -9.56 15.03 7.03
C ASP A 132 -9.48 13.89 6.00
N ALA A 133 -9.27 14.27 4.75
CA ALA A 133 -9.30 13.33 3.65
C ALA A 133 -8.02 12.52 3.63
N TYR A 134 -8.14 11.23 3.32
CA TYR A 134 -6.99 10.32 3.25
C TYR A 134 -7.09 9.39 2.04
N LEU A 135 -5.94 8.93 1.60
CA LEU A 135 -5.77 7.94 0.55
C LEU A 135 -4.61 7.03 0.90
N GLN A 136 -4.89 5.74 1.00
CA GLN A 136 -3.95 4.69 1.35
C GLN A 136 -3.90 3.67 0.20
N ALA A 137 -2.71 3.14 -0.06
CA ALA A 137 -2.47 2.03 -0.97
C ALA A 137 -1.75 0.92 -0.20
N LEU A 138 -2.42 -0.22 -0.06
CA LEU A 138 -1.87 -1.43 0.51
C LEU A 138 -1.48 -2.39 -0.62
N ILE A 139 -0.19 -2.52 -0.86
CA ILE A 139 0.40 -3.21 -2.00
C ILE A 139 0.76 -4.65 -1.62
N PHE A 140 0.17 -5.61 -2.33
CA PHE A 140 0.41 -7.04 -2.18
C PHE A 140 1.41 -7.50 -3.24
N LEU A 141 2.70 -7.44 -2.91
CA LEU A 141 3.74 -7.91 -3.82
C LEU A 141 3.62 -9.42 -4.04
N PRO A 142 3.64 -9.92 -5.29
CA PRO A 142 3.64 -11.35 -5.55
C PRO A 142 4.89 -11.97 -4.96
N ASP A 143 4.71 -13.07 -4.24
CA ASP A 143 5.82 -13.82 -3.67
C ASP A 143 6.57 -14.54 -4.80
N THR A 144 7.58 -13.88 -5.37
CA THR A 144 8.52 -14.51 -6.30
C THR A 144 9.78 -14.98 -5.60
N SER A 145 9.86 -14.84 -4.27
CA SER A 145 11.04 -15.17 -3.48
C SER A 145 10.80 -16.44 -2.68
N THR A 146 11.18 -17.59 -3.25
CA THR A 146 11.25 -18.84 -2.48
C THR A 146 12.25 -18.81 -1.30
N ASN A 147 12.93 -17.68 -1.01
CA ASN A 147 14.08 -17.64 -0.09
C ASN A 147 14.22 -16.36 0.79
N ALA A 148 13.22 -15.47 0.90
CA ALA A 148 13.41 -14.17 1.58
C ALA A 148 12.79 -14.05 2.99
N VAL A 149 12.47 -15.16 3.66
CA VAL A 149 12.07 -15.12 5.08
C VAL A 149 13.25 -15.58 5.93
N ALA A 150 13.99 -14.62 6.47
CA ALA A 150 14.85 -14.84 7.62
C ALA A 150 14.17 -14.23 8.86
N GLU A 151 14.16 -15.01 9.94
CA GLU A 151 13.83 -14.53 11.30
C GLU A 151 14.89 -13.52 11.76
N GLU A 152 14.55 -12.69 12.74
CA GLU A 152 15.51 -11.73 13.31
C GLU A 152 16.71 -12.49 13.92
N PRO A 153 17.94 -11.98 13.80
CA PRO A 153 19.08 -12.57 14.49
C PRO A 153 18.83 -12.68 16.00
N GLU A 154 19.12 -13.86 16.57
CA GLU A 154 18.92 -14.14 17.99
C GLU A 154 19.59 -13.07 18.86
N GLY A 155 18.80 -12.40 19.71
CA GLY A 155 19.28 -11.39 20.67
C GLY A 155 18.86 -9.94 20.41
N GLY A 156 18.18 -9.65 19.29
CA GLY A 156 17.50 -8.36 19.08
C GLY A 156 16.14 -8.29 19.79
N GLY A 157 15.75 -7.13 20.31
CA GLY A 157 14.44 -6.97 20.94
C GLY A 157 13.31 -7.36 19.98
N GLN A 158 12.57 -8.41 20.34
CA GLN A 158 11.56 -9.06 19.51
C GLN A 158 10.66 -8.04 18.80
N PRO A 159 10.39 -8.18 17.49
CA PRO A 159 9.51 -7.26 16.79
C PRO A 159 8.13 -7.40 17.42
N THR A 160 7.71 -6.37 18.16
CA THR A 160 6.33 -6.30 18.63
C THR A 160 5.41 -6.29 17.39
N GLY A 161 4.17 -6.78 17.47
CA GLY A 161 3.26 -6.89 16.31
C GLY A 161 2.99 -5.59 15.52
N ASN A 162 3.56 -4.46 15.95
CA ASN A 162 3.52 -3.16 15.32
C ASN A 162 4.84 -2.73 14.66
N THR A 163 5.86 -3.60 14.55
CA THR A 163 7.13 -3.26 13.90
C THR A 163 6.93 -3.22 12.37
N PRO A 164 7.04 -2.04 11.73
CA PRO A 164 6.81 -1.90 10.30
C PRO A 164 7.84 -2.70 9.48
N SER A 165 7.39 -3.24 8.35
CA SER A 165 8.23 -3.94 7.37
C SER A 165 8.20 -3.20 6.03
N LEU A 166 9.36 -3.03 5.42
CA LEU A 166 9.54 -2.43 4.10
C LEU A 166 10.17 -3.45 3.16
N ILE A 167 9.63 -3.57 1.94
CA ILE A 167 10.24 -4.34 0.85
C ILE A 167 10.68 -3.34 -0.20
N SER A 168 11.95 -3.37 -0.62
CA SER A 168 12.47 -2.37 -1.54
C SER A 168 13.48 -2.93 -2.53
N LYS A 169 13.39 -2.47 -3.79
CA LYS A 169 14.40 -2.56 -4.85
C LYS A 169 15.11 -1.23 -5.13
N GLY A 170 14.63 -0.15 -4.50
CA GLY A 170 15.16 1.19 -4.70
C GLY A 170 16.57 1.36 -4.10
N PRO A 171 17.30 2.42 -4.48
CA PRO A 171 18.67 2.60 -4.00
C PRO A 171 18.76 2.82 -2.49
N TYR A 172 17.68 3.32 -1.89
CA TYR A 172 17.55 3.56 -0.46
C TYR A 172 16.09 3.42 0.02
N VAL A 173 15.91 3.34 1.33
CA VAL A 173 14.62 3.49 2.03
C VAL A 173 14.74 4.56 3.12
N ASN A 174 13.68 5.34 3.35
CA ASN A 174 13.66 6.33 4.42
C ASN A 174 13.22 5.65 5.72
N VAL A 175 14.09 5.62 6.74
CA VAL A 175 13.78 5.05 8.05
C VAL A 175 14.15 6.04 9.15
N THR A 176 13.18 6.87 9.53
CA THR A 176 13.36 7.88 10.57
C THR A 176 13.73 7.25 11.91
N GLY A 177 14.81 7.76 12.51
CA GLY A 177 15.23 7.37 13.86
C GLY A 177 16.02 6.07 13.93
N ALA A 178 16.37 5.45 12.80
CA ALA A 178 17.35 4.37 12.78
C ALA A 178 18.78 4.92 12.88
N THR A 179 19.58 4.33 13.75
CA THR A 179 20.99 4.65 13.96
C THR A 179 21.92 3.60 13.39
N GLU A 180 21.43 2.38 13.15
CA GLU A 180 22.20 1.29 12.57
C GLU A 180 21.36 0.41 11.64
N LEU A 181 22.03 -0.27 10.70
CA LEU A 181 21.46 -1.32 9.88
C LEU A 181 22.19 -2.63 10.19
N VAL A 182 21.46 -3.69 10.47
CA VAL A 182 22.04 -5.04 10.61
C VAL A 182 21.47 -5.99 9.56
N ASP A 183 22.23 -7.02 9.18
CA ASP A 183 21.71 -8.11 8.36
C ASP A 183 20.97 -9.17 9.19
N ALA A 184 20.44 -10.20 8.52
CA ALA A 184 19.75 -11.32 9.15
C ALA A 184 20.60 -12.15 10.14
N THR A 185 21.92 -12.00 10.12
CA THR A 185 22.85 -12.65 11.06
C THR A 185 23.20 -11.76 12.26
N GLY A 186 22.72 -10.51 12.27
CA GLY A 186 23.00 -9.53 13.33
C GLY A 186 24.29 -8.75 13.10
N ARG A 187 24.93 -8.91 11.95
CA ARG A 187 26.12 -8.14 11.60
C ARG A 187 25.71 -6.72 11.21
N VAL A 188 26.36 -5.73 11.82
CA VAL A 188 26.19 -4.31 11.47
C VAL A 188 26.76 -4.02 10.09
N ILE A 189 25.99 -3.31 9.28
CA ILE A 189 26.38 -2.79 7.98
C ILE A 189 26.80 -1.33 8.17
N GLU A 190 28.11 -1.11 8.16
CA GLU A 190 28.70 0.22 8.36
C GLU A 190 28.31 1.19 7.24
N ASN A 191 28.10 2.46 7.60
CA ASN A 191 27.79 3.56 6.68
C ASN A 191 26.55 3.33 5.79
N ALA A 192 25.64 2.43 6.20
CA ALA A 192 24.40 2.18 5.48
C ALA A 192 23.36 3.30 5.67
N ILE A 193 23.48 4.10 6.73
CA ILE A 193 22.53 5.15 7.09
C ILE A 193 23.20 6.52 6.98
N THR A 194 22.55 7.46 6.30
CA THR A 194 22.99 8.86 6.26
C THR A 194 22.31 9.72 7.33
N GLU A 195 22.86 10.91 7.55
CA GLU A 195 22.31 11.93 8.47
C GLU A 195 20.84 12.29 8.17
N ASP A 196 20.39 12.12 6.92
CA ASP A 196 19.01 12.35 6.47
C ASP A 196 18.06 11.15 6.68
N ASN A 197 18.42 10.17 7.51
CA ASN A 197 17.65 8.93 7.75
C ASN A 197 17.46 8.04 6.49
N LYS A 198 18.35 8.13 5.50
CA LYS A 198 18.30 7.25 4.32
C LYS A 198 19.14 6.02 4.57
N VAL A 199 18.52 4.85 4.47
CA VAL A 199 19.18 3.54 4.51
C VAL A 199 19.47 3.11 3.08
N PHE A 200 20.73 3.14 2.65
CA PHE A 200 21.14 2.73 1.32
C PHE A 200 21.21 1.20 1.22
N ILE A 201 20.37 0.65 0.35
CA ILE A 201 20.31 -0.80 0.12
C ILE A 201 20.80 -1.19 -1.28
N SER A 202 21.09 -0.24 -2.17
CA SER A 202 21.56 -0.48 -3.55
C SER A 202 22.74 -1.46 -3.63
N ASN A 203 23.72 -1.31 -2.73
CA ASN A 203 24.96 -2.09 -2.73
C ASN A 203 24.89 -3.37 -1.90
N LEU A 204 23.76 -3.64 -1.24
CA LEU A 204 23.59 -4.82 -0.40
C LEU A 204 23.13 -6.04 -1.22
N PRO A 205 23.47 -7.27 -0.86
CA PRO A 205 22.86 -8.43 -1.51
C PRO A 205 21.36 -8.51 -1.21
N THR A 206 20.59 -9.18 -2.08
CA THR A 206 19.21 -9.58 -1.77
C THR A 206 19.17 -10.30 -0.42
N GLY A 207 18.27 -9.89 0.47
CA GLY A 207 18.25 -10.40 1.83
C GLY A 207 17.40 -9.56 2.77
N THR A 208 17.33 -10.00 4.02
CA THR A 208 16.65 -9.28 5.09
C THR A 208 17.66 -8.49 5.91
N TYR A 209 17.28 -7.25 6.23
CA TYR A 209 18.01 -6.30 7.04
C TYR A 209 17.08 -5.70 8.09
N PHE A 210 17.65 -5.16 9.16
CA PHE A 210 16.90 -4.54 10.24
C PHE A 210 17.53 -3.19 10.55
N ALA A 211 16.75 -2.14 10.35
CA ALA A 211 17.13 -0.81 10.79
C ALA A 211 16.76 -0.66 12.27
N ARG A 212 17.74 -0.34 13.11
CA ARG A 212 17.60 -0.33 14.57
C ARG A 212 17.98 1.03 15.16
N ASN A 213 17.53 1.27 16.38
CA ASN A 213 17.95 2.35 17.25
C ASN A 213 18.34 1.76 18.60
N GLY A 214 19.65 1.54 18.79
CA GLY A 214 20.16 0.71 19.87
C GLY A 214 19.57 -0.70 19.81
N GLU A 215 19.05 -1.20 20.93
CA GLU A 215 18.51 -2.57 21.03
C GLU A 215 17.14 -2.77 20.35
N ARG A 216 16.52 -1.71 19.83
CA ARG A 216 15.17 -1.77 19.26
C ARG A 216 15.20 -1.81 17.74
N THR A 217 14.58 -2.83 17.17
CA THR A 217 14.25 -2.86 15.74
C THR A 217 13.16 -1.84 15.42
N VAL A 218 13.50 -0.88 14.56
CA VAL A 218 12.62 0.21 14.10
C VAL A 218 11.88 -0.23 12.85
N VAL A 219 12.59 -0.84 11.88
CA VAL A 219 12.02 -1.33 10.62
C VAL A 219 12.73 -2.60 10.17
N LYS A 220 11.96 -3.62 9.73
CA LYS A 220 12.49 -4.74 8.94
C LYS A 220 12.53 -4.34 7.46
N ILE A 221 13.67 -4.48 6.81
CA ILE A 221 13.86 -4.17 5.39
C ILE A 221 14.18 -5.46 4.63
N VAL A 222 13.36 -5.81 3.64
CA VAL A 222 13.65 -6.93 2.74
C VAL A 222 14.10 -6.35 1.41
N LYS A 223 15.39 -6.52 1.10
CA LYS A 223 15.93 -6.20 -0.22
C LYS A 223 15.62 -7.35 -1.16
N VAL A 224 14.94 -7.04 -2.26
CA VAL A 224 14.68 -7.98 -3.36
C VAL A 224 15.46 -7.58 -4.61
N GLN A 225 15.69 -8.54 -5.51
CA GLN A 225 16.46 -8.35 -6.76
C GLN A 225 15.74 -7.44 -7.74
#